data_AF-A0A7J9GYD9-F1
#
_entry.id   AF-A0A7J9GYD9-F1
#
_cell.length_a   1.000
_cell.length_b   1.000
_cell.length_c   1.000
_cell.angle_alpha   90.00
_cell.angle_beta   90.00
_cell.angle_gamma   90.00
#
_symmetry.space_group_name_H-M   'P 1'
#
loop_
_entity.id
_entity.type
_entity.pdbx_description
1 polymer ?
#
loop_
_entity_poly.entity_id
_entity_poly.type
_entity_poly.pdbx_seq_one_letter_code
_entity_poly.pdbx_strand_id
1 'polypeptide(L)'
;MDSMLSQGVGSESGERSSNVQVSTSDAHKVDGKNPSEVIHWHNRGVAARALHLSRGVEKPSGRVTYIVVLEGLCRFNIEELNTRGPYCTAKISPLEMTKSEMEQVEQDPDFVTLSRQFKAIAMELISILEQKQKTGGRIKVLLETLPFHKLADIFVASFEISFEEQLCMLDSVDPKVRLSKATELVDRHLQSIRVAEKITQKVEGQLSKSQKEYLLRQQMRAIKEELGDNDDDEDDLASLERKLQKIILIVTTMV
;
A
#
# COMPACT_ATOMS: atom_id res chain seq x y z
N MET A 1 18.45 74.05 26.30
CA MET A 1 18.49 74.72 24.99
C MET A 1 19.47 73.95 24.13
N ASP A 2 18.90 73.31 23.11
CA ASP A 2 19.47 72.76 21.87
C ASP A 2 20.91 72.25 21.82
N SER A 3 21.02 70.98 21.42
CA SER A 3 22.03 70.56 20.47
C SER A 3 21.42 69.50 19.55
N MET A 4 21.25 69.88 18.29
CA MET A 4 20.85 69.03 17.17
C MET A 4 22.10 68.51 16.43
N LEU A 5 21.99 67.23 16.00
CA LEU A 5 22.45 66.64 14.72
C LEU A 5 23.95 66.65 14.37
N SER A 6 24.55 65.46 14.17
CA SER A 6 24.54 64.77 12.87
C SER A 6 25.40 63.48 12.82
N GLN A 7 24.81 62.48 12.16
CA GLN A 7 25.25 61.26 11.45
C GLN A 7 26.72 60.76 11.43
N GLY A 8 26.88 59.42 11.49
CA GLY A 8 27.47 58.68 10.36
C GLY A 8 28.44 57.51 10.63
N VAL A 9 27.93 56.27 10.45
CA VAL A 9 28.55 55.06 9.86
C VAL A 9 29.59 54.23 10.66
N GLY A 10 29.36 52.91 10.70
CA GLY A 10 30.38 51.88 10.94
C GLY A 10 29.81 50.52 11.40
N SER A 11 29.44 49.67 10.45
CA SER A 11 28.95 48.30 10.69
C SER A 11 30.10 47.31 10.85
N GLU A 12 30.08 46.48 11.88
CA GLU A 12 31.00 45.34 12.01
C GLU A 12 30.34 44.14 12.70
N SER A 13 30.70 42.95 12.20
CA SER A 13 30.80 41.65 12.87
C SER A 13 29.56 40.74 13.01
N GLY A 14 29.76 39.48 12.59
CA GLY A 14 29.59 38.36 13.52
C GLY A 14 28.64 37.25 13.07
N GLU A 15 29.17 36.27 12.32
CA GLU A 15 28.61 34.92 12.25
C GLU A 15 28.46 34.32 13.66
N ARG A 16 27.36 33.61 13.94
CA ARG A 16 27.38 32.45 14.85
C ARG A 16 26.15 31.55 14.69
N SER A 17 26.41 30.38 14.13
CA SER A 17 25.61 29.17 14.26
C SER A 17 25.40 28.81 15.73
N SER A 18 24.22 28.29 16.10
CA SER A 18 24.09 27.44 17.28
C SER A 18 23.11 26.30 17.03
N ASN A 19 23.67 25.09 17.11
CA ASN A 19 23.02 23.79 17.19
C ASN A 19 22.06 23.74 18.38
N VAL A 20 20.92 23.06 18.22
CA VAL A 20 20.21 22.48 19.36
C VAL A 20 20.32 20.98 19.27
N GLN A 21 20.97 20.43 20.29
CA GLN A 21 21.37 19.04 20.47
C GLN A 21 20.17 18.13 20.71
N VAL A 22 20.26 16.94 20.11
CA VAL A 22 19.57 15.72 20.53
C VAL A 22 20.21 15.23 21.82
N SER A 23 19.41 14.95 22.84
CA SER A 23 19.84 14.19 24.02
C SER A 23 18.80 13.14 24.40
N THR A 24 19.17 11.89 24.21
CA THR A 24 18.54 10.67 24.73
C THR A 24 19.06 10.38 26.13
N SER A 25 18.19 10.05 27.10
CA SER A 25 18.47 9.04 28.13
C SER A 25 17.29 8.79 29.08
N ASP A 26 16.79 7.55 29.01
CA ASP A 26 16.35 6.61 30.05
C ASP A 26 15.32 6.94 31.15
N ALA A 27 14.22 6.17 31.03
CA ALA A 27 13.54 5.37 32.04
C ALA A 27 13.30 5.95 33.44
N HIS A 28 12.05 6.33 33.73
CA HIS A 28 11.43 6.16 35.06
C HIS A 28 10.00 5.62 34.90
N LYS A 29 9.77 4.47 35.54
CA LYS A 29 8.49 3.77 35.67
C LYS A 29 7.66 4.47 36.75
N VAL A 30 6.49 5.01 36.41
CA VAL A 30 5.42 5.30 37.38
C VAL A 30 4.08 4.90 36.78
N ASP A 31 3.46 3.93 37.42
CA ASP A 31 2.13 3.39 37.15
C ASP A 31 1.07 4.25 37.89
N GLY A 32 -0.06 4.55 37.25
CA GLY A 32 -1.22 5.13 37.94
C GLY A 32 -1.97 6.27 37.24
N LYS A 33 -3.06 5.90 36.54
CA LYS A 33 -4.29 6.67 36.21
C LYS A 33 -4.24 7.79 35.15
N ASN A 34 -4.75 7.44 33.96
CA ASN A 34 -5.28 8.27 32.85
C ASN A 34 -4.54 9.58 32.57
N PRO A 35 -3.50 9.58 31.72
CA PRO A 35 -3.13 10.81 31.05
C PRO A 35 -4.25 11.13 30.06
N SER A 36 -4.85 12.31 30.19
CA SER A 36 -5.46 12.97 29.04
C SER A 36 -4.41 12.97 27.94
N GLU A 37 -4.53 12.07 26.97
CA GLU A 37 -3.64 12.02 25.81
C GLU A 37 -3.63 13.43 25.22
N VAL A 38 -2.47 14.08 25.29
CA VAL A 38 -2.28 15.38 24.65
C VAL A 38 -2.35 15.09 23.16
N ILE A 39 -3.49 15.39 22.56
CA ILE A 39 -3.68 15.19 21.12
C ILE A 39 -2.73 16.16 20.42
N HIS A 40 -1.70 15.60 19.80
CA HIS A 40 -0.78 16.34 18.96
C HIS A 40 -1.44 16.53 17.59
N TRP A 41 -1.98 17.73 17.38
CA TRP A 41 -2.57 18.11 16.09
C TRP A 41 -1.48 18.38 15.07
N HIS A 42 -1.63 17.81 13.88
CA HIS A 42 -0.83 18.20 12.73
C HIS A 42 -1.16 19.66 12.35
N ASN A 43 -0.17 20.42 11.90
CA ASN A 43 -0.35 21.83 11.53
C ASN A 43 -1.19 22.03 10.26
N ARG A 44 -1.42 20.97 9.48
CA ARG A 44 -2.23 20.99 8.26
C ARG A 44 -3.35 19.98 8.32
N GLY A 45 -4.44 20.30 7.63
CA GLY A 45 -5.64 19.48 7.57
C GLY A 45 -6.38 19.61 6.25
N VAL A 46 -7.51 18.90 6.16
CA VAL A 46 -8.45 18.99 5.04
C VAL A 46 -9.80 19.46 5.59
N ALA A 47 -10.30 20.57 5.07
CA ALA A 47 -11.65 21.03 5.37
C ALA A 47 -12.63 20.06 4.72
N ALA A 48 -13.62 19.61 5.47
CA ALA A 48 -14.61 18.66 4.96
C ALA A 48 -16.02 19.11 5.27
N ARG A 49 -16.94 18.85 4.33
CA ARG A 49 -18.37 19.05 4.49
C ARG A 49 -19.01 17.75 4.94
N ALA A 50 -19.79 17.80 6.01
CA ALA A 50 -20.66 16.68 6.39
C ALA A 50 -21.83 16.59 5.42
N LEU A 51 -21.89 15.50 4.66
CA LEU A 51 -22.96 15.25 3.69
C LEU A 51 -24.13 14.49 4.33
N HIS A 52 -23.81 13.52 5.20
CA HIS A 52 -24.81 12.65 5.80
C HIS A 52 -24.38 12.23 7.20
N LEU A 53 -25.35 12.22 8.12
CA LEU A 53 -25.19 11.70 9.46
C LEU A 53 -26.28 10.66 9.68
N SER A 54 -25.90 9.41 9.92
CA SER A 54 -26.81 8.35 10.30
C SER A 54 -26.44 7.71 11.63
N ARG A 55 -27.46 7.24 12.33
CA ARG A 55 -27.31 6.40 13.51
C ARG A 55 -27.08 4.96 13.05
N GLY A 56 -25.95 4.39 13.42
CA GLY A 56 -25.62 2.98 13.22
C GLY A 56 -26.18 2.10 14.35
N VAL A 57 -25.59 0.92 14.49
CA VAL A 57 -26.04 -0.09 15.46
C VAL A 57 -25.66 0.34 16.88
N GLU A 58 -26.62 0.16 17.79
CA GLU A 58 -26.39 0.28 19.22
C GLU A 58 -25.74 -1.01 19.73
N LYS A 59 -24.55 -0.89 20.30
CA LYS A 59 -23.84 -2.04 20.87
C LYS A 59 -24.56 -2.50 22.14
N PRO A 60 -24.43 -3.78 22.55
CA PRO A 60 -24.98 -4.28 23.82
C PRO A 60 -24.51 -3.49 25.07
N SER A 61 -23.42 -2.73 24.95
CA SER A 61 -22.94 -1.79 25.96
C SER A 61 -23.72 -0.47 26.06
N GLY A 62 -24.79 -0.28 25.27
CA GLY A 62 -25.53 0.97 25.13
C GLY A 62 -24.79 2.04 24.31
N ARG A 63 -23.59 1.74 23.77
CA ARG A 63 -22.85 2.68 22.92
C ARG A 63 -23.45 2.71 21.53
N VAL A 64 -23.86 3.90 21.11
CA VAL A 64 -24.39 4.16 19.77
C VAL A 64 -23.25 4.52 18.83
N THR A 65 -23.20 3.87 17.68
CA THR A 65 -22.26 4.25 16.61
C THR A 65 -22.93 5.27 15.70
N TYR A 66 -22.26 6.36 15.35
CA TYR A 66 -22.71 7.29 14.32
C TYR A 66 -21.82 7.15 13.09
N ILE A 67 -22.43 7.19 11.91
CA ILE A 67 -21.74 7.15 10.62
C ILE A 67 -21.87 8.54 10.01
N VAL A 68 -20.73 9.16 9.71
CA VAL A 68 -20.67 10.46 9.06
C VAL A 68 -20.02 10.29 7.70
N VAL A 69 -20.71 10.74 6.65
CA VAL A 69 -20.15 10.82 5.30
C VAL A 69 -19.61 12.23 5.11
N LEU A 70 -18.33 12.33 4.82
CA LEU A 70 -17.61 13.57 4.64
C LEU A 70 -17.16 13.73 3.18
N GLU A 71 -17.21 14.97 2.69
CA GLU A 71 -16.62 15.36 1.42
C GLU A 71 -15.47 16.33 1.69
N GLY A 72 -14.25 15.96 1.31
CA GLY A 72 -13.11 16.86 1.37
C GLY A 72 -13.27 18.04 0.41
N LEU A 73 -13.05 19.24 0.91
CA LEU A 73 -13.19 20.49 0.15
C LEU A 73 -11.83 21.03 -0.29
N CYS A 74 -10.96 21.34 0.69
CA CYS A 74 -9.65 21.92 0.42
C CYS A 74 -8.67 21.62 1.55
N ARG A 75 -7.37 21.71 1.24
CA ARG A 75 -6.29 21.66 2.23
C ARG A 75 -6.15 23.00 2.94
N PHE A 76 -5.81 22.98 4.21
CA PHE A 76 -5.55 24.19 4.99
C PHE A 76 -4.37 24.01 5.95
N ASN A 77 -3.81 25.15 6.37
CA ASN A 77 -2.90 25.26 7.49
C ASN A 77 -3.63 25.84 8.71
N ILE A 78 -3.31 25.35 9.90
CA ILE A 78 -3.82 25.85 11.17
C ILE A 78 -2.98 27.08 11.54
N GLU A 79 -3.65 28.22 11.74
CA GLU A 79 -3.03 29.45 12.25
C GLU A 79 -3.11 29.52 13.77
N GLU A 80 -4.28 29.20 14.31
CA GLU A 80 -4.54 29.27 15.74
C GLU A 80 -5.50 28.13 16.13
N LEU A 81 -5.16 27.40 17.20
CA LEU A 81 -6.00 26.34 17.74
C LEU A 81 -6.55 26.79 19.10
N ASN A 82 -7.87 26.78 19.23
CA ASN A 82 -8.58 27.04 20.47
C ASN A 82 -9.28 25.78 20.96
N THR A 83 -8.74 25.21 22.02
CA THR A 83 -9.26 24.00 22.69
C THR A 83 -10.21 24.33 23.84
N ARG A 84 -10.54 25.61 24.06
CA ARG A 84 -11.48 26.02 25.11
C ARG A 84 -12.91 25.81 24.63
N GLY A 85 -13.65 24.95 25.34
CA GLY A 85 -15.06 24.71 25.10
C GLY A 85 -15.40 23.22 24.94
N PRO A 86 -16.63 22.89 24.56
CA PRO A 86 -17.07 21.50 24.37
C PRO A 86 -16.48 20.83 23.12
N TYR A 87 -15.88 21.60 22.21
CA TYR A 87 -15.21 21.12 21.00
C TYR A 87 -14.03 22.02 20.65
N CYS A 88 -13.05 21.48 19.93
CA CYS A 88 -11.91 22.24 19.43
C CYS A 88 -12.32 23.12 18.25
N THR A 89 -11.79 24.33 18.19
CA THR A 89 -11.98 25.26 17.07
C THR A 89 -10.61 25.72 16.58
N ALA A 90 -10.49 26.01 15.29
CA ALA A 90 -9.23 26.47 14.71
C ALA A 90 -9.49 27.58 13.70
N LYS A 91 -8.60 28.57 13.66
CA LYS A 91 -8.48 29.51 12.56
C LYS A 91 -7.56 28.89 11.52
N ILE A 92 -7.98 28.89 10.26
CA ILE A 92 -7.29 28.19 9.18
C ILE A 92 -7.05 29.10 7.98
N SER A 93 -5.99 28.84 7.22
CA SER A 93 -5.74 29.43 5.90
C SER A 93 -5.72 28.36 4.81
N PRO A 94 -6.39 28.56 3.67
CA PRO A 94 -6.39 27.59 2.57
C PRO A 94 -5.00 27.47 1.94
N LEU A 95 -4.65 26.26 1.51
CA LEU A 95 -3.37 25.94 0.86
C LEU A 95 -3.51 25.68 -0.65
N GLU A 96 -4.69 25.87 -1.21
CA GLU A 96 -4.91 25.66 -2.64
C GLU A 96 -4.35 26.82 -3.47
N MET A 97 -3.69 26.45 -4.58
CA MET A 97 -3.25 27.41 -5.58
C MET A 97 -4.47 28.02 -6.28
N THR A 98 -4.33 29.28 -6.68
CA THR A 98 -5.31 29.90 -7.57
C THR A 98 -5.35 29.18 -8.91
N LYS A 99 -6.46 29.33 -9.64
CA LYS A 99 -6.63 28.70 -10.94
C LYS A 99 -5.50 29.07 -11.93
N SER A 100 -5.11 30.35 -11.95
CA SER A 100 -4.05 30.85 -12.84
C SER A 100 -2.68 30.28 -12.49
N GLU A 101 -2.36 30.11 -11.21
CA GLU A 101 -1.10 29.48 -10.79
C GLU A 101 -1.08 27.99 -11.18
N MET A 102 -2.22 27.29 -11.05
CA MET A 102 -2.32 25.89 -11.48
C MET A 102 -2.15 25.74 -13.00
N GLU A 103 -2.76 26.63 -13.80
CA GLU A 103 -2.62 26.62 -15.26
C GLU A 103 -1.15 26.78 -15.70
N GLN A 104 -0.36 27.57 -14.96
CA GLN A 104 1.08 27.69 -15.22
C GLN A 104 1.84 26.39 -14.90
N VAL A 105 1.51 25.73 -13.79
CA VAL A 105 2.10 24.44 -13.43
C VAL A 105 1.76 23.37 -14.46
N GLU A 106 0.53 23.36 -14.99
CA GLU A 106 0.10 22.38 -15.98
C GLU A 106 0.78 22.54 -17.35
N GLN A 107 1.31 23.73 -17.65
CA GLN A 107 2.08 23.99 -18.87
C GLN A 107 3.58 23.70 -18.72
N ASP A 108 4.04 23.47 -17.50
CA ASP A 108 5.45 23.21 -17.22
C ASP A 108 5.90 21.86 -17.82
N PRO A 109 6.99 21.81 -18.63
CA PRO A 109 7.43 20.59 -19.29
C PRO A 109 7.70 19.41 -18.35
N ASP A 110 8.22 19.67 -17.14
CA ASP A 110 8.52 18.64 -16.16
C ASP A 110 7.23 18.06 -15.57
N PHE A 111 6.24 18.93 -15.28
CA PHE A 111 4.94 18.48 -14.79
C PHE A 111 4.17 17.69 -15.86
N VAL A 112 4.24 18.10 -17.12
CA VAL A 112 3.63 17.37 -18.25
C VAL A 112 4.25 15.97 -18.39
N THR A 113 5.58 15.87 -18.29
CA THR A 113 6.30 14.60 -18.36
C THR A 113 5.90 13.69 -17.21
N LEU A 114 5.87 14.23 -15.99
CA LEU A 114 5.47 13.50 -14.80
C LEU A 114 4.01 13.04 -14.86
N SER A 115 3.12 13.89 -15.38
CA SER A 115 1.71 13.56 -15.60
C SER A 115 1.54 12.41 -16.58
N ARG A 116 2.33 12.38 -17.65
CA ARG A 116 2.33 11.25 -18.61
C ARG A 116 2.81 9.96 -17.96
N GLN A 117 3.87 10.03 -17.15
CA GLN A 117 4.37 8.88 -16.40
C GLN A 117 3.31 8.35 -15.43
N PHE A 118 2.73 9.23 -14.59
CA PHE A 118 1.65 8.87 -13.68
C PHE A 118 0.48 8.21 -14.41
N LYS A 119 0.05 8.81 -15.54
CA LYS A 119 -1.04 8.26 -16.36
C LYS A 119 -0.74 6.84 -16.84
N ALA A 120 0.48 6.57 -17.30
CA ALA A 120 0.87 5.25 -17.79
C ALA A 120 0.75 4.18 -16.69
N ILE A 121 1.30 4.46 -15.51
CA ILE A 121 1.27 3.55 -14.36
C ILE A 121 -0.16 3.35 -13.87
N ALA A 122 -0.94 4.44 -13.78
CA ALA A 122 -2.34 4.40 -13.37
C ALA A 122 -3.21 3.59 -14.33
N MET A 123 -3.03 3.73 -15.65
CA MET A 123 -3.74 2.93 -16.65
C MET A 123 -3.42 1.44 -16.54
N GLU A 124 -2.15 1.10 -16.30
CA GLU A 124 -1.77 -0.28 -16.11
C GLU A 124 -2.44 -0.88 -14.87
N LEU A 125 -2.42 -0.14 -13.76
CA LEU A 125 -3.07 -0.57 -12.53
C LEU A 125 -4.58 -0.76 -12.71
N ILE A 126 -5.26 0.19 -13.38
CA ILE A 126 -6.69 0.04 -13.71
C ILE A 126 -6.92 -1.24 -14.52
N SER A 127 -6.10 -1.51 -15.54
CA SER A 127 -6.24 -2.69 -16.41
C SER A 127 -6.18 -3.99 -15.60
N ILE A 128 -5.23 -4.10 -14.66
CA ILE A 128 -5.10 -5.28 -13.79
C ILE A 128 -6.32 -5.40 -12.85
N LEU A 129 -6.80 -4.28 -12.30
CA LEU A 129 -7.97 -4.26 -11.42
C LEU A 129 -9.27 -4.58 -12.17
N GLU A 130 -9.42 -4.17 -13.43
CA GLU A 130 -10.58 -4.47 -14.27
C GLU A 130 -10.76 -5.96 -14.49
N GLN A 131 -9.66 -6.68 -14.75
CA GLN A 131 -9.67 -8.13 -14.91
C GLN A 131 -10.20 -8.85 -13.67
N LYS A 132 -10.00 -8.28 -12.47
CA LYS A 132 -10.36 -8.92 -11.20
C LYS A 132 -11.71 -8.47 -10.65
N GLN A 133 -12.09 -7.20 -10.80
CA GLN A 133 -13.19 -6.60 -10.02
C GLN A 133 -14.30 -5.94 -10.86
N LYS A 134 -14.28 -5.99 -12.20
CA LYS A 134 -15.30 -5.37 -13.09
C LYS A 134 -15.66 -3.89 -12.76
N THR A 135 -14.81 -3.18 -12.02
CA THR A 135 -15.09 -1.84 -11.46
C THR A 135 -14.30 -0.72 -12.15
N GLY A 136 -13.32 -1.04 -13.00
CA GLY A 136 -12.38 -0.03 -13.51
C GLY A 136 -12.95 0.96 -14.53
N GLY A 137 -14.13 0.70 -15.12
CA GLY A 137 -14.77 1.64 -16.04
C GLY A 137 -15.01 3.02 -15.43
N ARG A 138 -15.31 3.11 -14.13
CA ARG A 138 -15.48 4.40 -13.44
C ARG A 138 -14.14 5.14 -13.27
N ILE A 139 -13.11 4.42 -12.86
CA ILE A 139 -11.77 4.99 -12.60
C ILE A 139 -11.13 5.48 -13.89
N LYS A 140 -11.35 4.75 -15.00
CA LYS A 140 -10.89 5.13 -16.33
C LYS A 140 -11.47 6.48 -16.79
N VAL A 141 -12.76 6.71 -16.59
CA VAL A 141 -13.42 7.99 -16.91
C VAL A 141 -12.81 9.13 -16.09
N LEU A 142 -12.53 8.90 -14.80
CA LEU A 142 -11.88 9.92 -13.97
C LEU A 142 -10.51 10.31 -14.55
N LEU A 143 -9.71 9.33 -14.98
CA LEU A 143 -8.38 9.54 -15.54
C LEU A 143 -8.37 10.41 -16.81
N GLU A 144 -9.49 10.45 -17.54
CA GLU A 144 -9.64 11.25 -18.77
C GLU A 144 -10.23 12.64 -18.51
N THR A 145 -10.92 12.85 -17.39
CA THR A 145 -11.73 14.05 -17.13
C THR A 145 -11.18 14.94 -16.03
N LEU A 146 -10.45 14.39 -15.06
CA LEU A 146 -9.94 15.15 -13.92
C LEU A 146 -8.49 15.62 -14.15
N PRO A 147 -8.12 16.77 -13.59
CA PRO A 147 -6.73 17.23 -13.61
C PRO A 147 -5.84 16.34 -12.74
N PHE A 148 -4.56 16.22 -13.13
CA PHE A 148 -3.63 15.26 -12.53
C PHE A 148 -3.39 15.48 -11.04
N HIS A 149 -3.44 16.72 -10.55
CA HIS A 149 -3.29 17.01 -9.13
C HIS A 149 -4.43 16.43 -8.29
N LYS A 150 -5.66 16.34 -8.82
CA LYS A 150 -6.79 15.68 -8.15
C LYS A 150 -6.73 14.17 -8.30
N LEU A 151 -6.29 13.68 -9.46
CA LEU A 151 -6.10 12.25 -9.69
C LEU A 151 -5.08 11.66 -8.72
N ALA A 152 -3.98 12.35 -8.45
CA ALA A 152 -3.00 11.95 -7.44
C ALA A 152 -3.66 11.66 -6.09
N ASP A 153 -4.50 12.58 -5.61
CA ASP A 153 -5.20 12.45 -4.33
C ASP A 153 -6.21 11.29 -4.33
N ILE A 154 -6.98 11.14 -5.41
CA ILE A 154 -8.00 10.08 -5.54
C ILE A 154 -7.35 8.70 -5.60
N PHE A 155 -6.28 8.55 -6.39
CA PHE A 155 -5.57 7.28 -6.50
C PHE A 155 -4.95 6.90 -5.17
N VAL A 156 -4.23 7.81 -4.51
CA VAL A 156 -3.62 7.52 -3.21
C VAL A 156 -4.68 7.17 -2.16
N ALA A 157 -5.82 7.88 -2.14
CA ALA A 157 -6.94 7.56 -1.24
C ALA A 157 -7.62 6.22 -1.53
N SER A 158 -7.40 5.64 -2.73
CA SER A 158 -7.93 4.32 -3.09
C SER A 158 -7.09 3.16 -2.54
N PHE A 159 -5.90 3.43 -2.01
CA PHE A 159 -5.02 2.42 -1.44
C PHE A 159 -4.87 2.58 0.07
N GLU A 160 -4.66 1.46 0.74
CA GLU A 160 -4.25 1.45 2.14
C GLU A 160 -2.76 1.78 2.22
N ILE A 161 -2.46 3.00 2.66
CA ILE A 161 -1.11 3.50 2.91
C ILE A 161 -0.95 3.86 4.39
N SER A 162 0.30 3.96 4.84
CA SER A 162 0.59 4.31 6.23
C SER A 162 0.14 5.74 6.56
N PHE A 163 -0.14 6.01 7.83
CA PHE A 163 -0.52 7.35 8.29
C PHE A 163 0.56 8.39 7.99
N GLU A 164 1.83 8.02 8.08
CA GLU A 164 2.96 8.90 7.76
C GLU A 164 2.97 9.29 6.27
N GLU A 165 2.66 8.34 5.37
CA GLU A 165 2.53 8.62 3.94
C GLU A 165 1.31 9.51 3.64
N GLN A 166 0.20 9.31 4.35
CA GLN A 166 -0.97 10.18 4.24
C GLN A 166 -0.63 11.62 4.64
N LEU A 167 0.08 11.80 5.75
CA LEU A 167 0.58 13.12 6.18
C LEU A 167 1.58 13.71 5.18
N CYS A 168 2.53 12.92 4.67
CA CYS A 168 3.47 13.35 3.64
C CYS A 168 2.77 13.84 2.36
N MET A 169 1.67 13.19 1.97
CA MET A 169 0.84 13.61 0.84
C MET A 169 0.06 14.88 1.14
N LEU A 170 -0.46 15.02 2.36
CA LEU A 170 -1.11 16.25 2.83
C LEU A 170 -0.12 17.43 2.84
N ASP A 171 1.14 17.17 3.21
CA ASP A 171 2.20 18.17 3.32
C ASP A 171 2.79 18.64 2.00
N SER A 172 2.58 17.86 0.95
CA SER A 172 3.11 18.16 -0.38
C SER A 172 2.22 19.21 -1.03
N VAL A 173 2.43 20.50 -0.71
CA VAL A 173 1.63 21.62 -1.23
C VAL A 173 1.87 21.82 -2.73
N ASP A 174 3.11 21.67 -3.19
CA ASP A 174 3.47 21.74 -4.60
C ASP A 174 2.87 20.55 -5.38
N PRO A 175 2.04 20.80 -6.41
CA PRO A 175 1.47 19.76 -7.27
C PRO A 175 2.50 18.85 -7.93
N LYS A 176 3.69 19.37 -8.30
CA LYS A 176 4.76 18.55 -8.90
C LYS A 176 5.28 17.52 -7.90
N VAL A 177 5.63 17.97 -6.70
CA VAL A 177 6.11 17.10 -5.61
C VAL A 177 5.04 16.09 -5.23
N ARG A 178 3.78 16.54 -5.13
CA ARG A 178 2.64 15.67 -4.79
C ARG A 178 2.42 14.59 -5.85
N LEU A 179 2.42 14.96 -7.13
CA LEU A 179 2.24 14.02 -8.23
C LEU A 179 3.40 13.02 -8.29
N SER A 180 4.62 13.45 -8.01
CA SER A 180 5.80 12.58 -7.96
C SER A 180 5.66 11.52 -6.86
N LYS A 181 5.31 11.94 -5.64
CA LYS A 181 5.05 11.01 -4.53
C LYS A 181 3.88 10.07 -4.82
N ALA A 182 2.78 10.59 -5.37
CA ALA A 182 1.66 9.75 -5.78
C ALA A 182 2.09 8.71 -6.83
N THR A 183 2.93 9.10 -7.80
CA THR A 183 3.47 8.19 -8.81
C THR A 183 4.27 7.05 -8.17
N GLU A 184 5.12 7.37 -7.20
CA GLU A 184 5.91 6.38 -6.46
C GLU A 184 5.01 5.41 -5.68
N LEU A 185 4.02 5.94 -4.94
CA LEU A 185 3.07 5.13 -4.17
C LEU A 185 2.28 4.18 -5.08
N VAL A 186 1.75 4.69 -6.18
CA VAL A 186 0.97 3.92 -7.15
C VAL A 186 1.84 2.84 -7.81
N ASP A 187 3.09 3.17 -8.19
CA ASP A 187 4.01 2.18 -8.76
C ASP A 187 4.36 1.08 -7.76
N ARG A 188 4.62 1.44 -6.50
CA ARG A 188 4.90 0.46 -5.43
C ARG A 188 3.73 -0.50 -5.22
N HIS A 189 2.50 0.01 -5.24
CA HIS A 189 1.30 -0.82 -5.19
C HIS A 189 1.18 -1.72 -6.43
N LEU A 190 1.44 -1.19 -7.62
CA LEU A 190 1.44 -1.96 -8.86
C LEU A 190 2.46 -3.10 -8.82
N GLN A 191 3.69 -2.84 -8.37
CA GLN A 191 4.71 -3.89 -8.22
C GLN A 191 4.28 -4.96 -7.22
N SER A 192 3.66 -4.57 -6.11
CA SER A 192 3.15 -5.52 -5.11
C SER A 192 2.10 -6.47 -5.71
N ILE A 193 1.21 -5.94 -6.54
CA ILE A 193 0.20 -6.76 -7.25
C ILE A 193 0.86 -7.71 -8.25
N ARG A 194 1.83 -7.23 -9.05
CA ARG A 194 2.56 -8.07 -10.02
C ARG A 194 3.31 -9.22 -9.34
N VAL A 195 3.95 -8.96 -8.19
CA VAL A 195 4.62 -10.01 -7.41
C VAL A 195 3.62 -11.05 -6.93
N ALA A 196 2.47 -10.61 -6.40
CA ALA A 196 1.40 -11.52 -5.97
C ALA A 196 0.90 -12.40 -7.14
N GLU A 197 0.69 -11.82 -8.32
CA GLU A 197 0.28 -12.57 -9.52
C GLU A 197 1.32 -13.60 -9.97
N LYS A 198 2.60 -13.22 -9.97
CA LYS A 198 3.69 -14.14 -10.31
C LYS A 198 3.75 -15.33 -9.35
N ILE A 199 3.49 -15.10 -8.07
CA ILE A 199 3.40 -16.17 -7.06
C ILE A 199 2.21 -17.07 -7.37
N THR A 200 1.02 -16.51 -7.59
CA THR A 200 -0.19 -17.27 -7.92
C THR A 200 0.01 -18.14 -9.16
N GLN A 201 0.53 -17.58 -10.25
CA GLN A 201 0.81 -18.33 -11.49
C GLN A 201 1.81 -19.48 -11.27
N LYS A 202 2.84 -19.27 -10.43
CA LYS A 202 3.83 -20.31 -10.11
C LYS A 202 3.17 -21.46 -9.33
N VAL A 203 2.31 -21.15 -8.37
CA VAL A 203 1.58 -22.14 -7.57
C VAL A 203 0.59 -22.92 -8.44
N GLU A 204 -0.19 -22.24 -9.27
CA GLU A 204 -1.13 -22.87 -10.21
C GLU A 204 -0.41 -23.79 -11.20
N GLY A 205 0.74 -23.37 -11.73
CA GLY A 205 1.55 -24.19 -12.62
C GLY A 205 2.10 -25.46 -11.94
N GLN A 206 2.50 -25.37 -10.67
CA GLN A 206 2.93 -26.54 -9.89
C GLN A 206 1.77 -27.48 -9.57
N LEU A 207 0.60 -26.94 -9.22
CA LEU A 207 -0.61 -27.72 -8.97
C LEU A 207 -1.05 -28.47 -10.23
N SER A 208 -1.11 -27.78 -11.37
CA SER A 208 -1.50 -28.39 -12.66
C SER A 208 -0.56 -29.51 -13.09
N LYS A 209 0.76 -29.34 -12.92
CA LYS A 209 1.74 -30.42 -13.18
C LYS A 209 1.51 -31.61 -12.26
N SER A 210 1.33 -31.37 -10.96
CA SER A 210 1.12 -32.42 -9.97
C SER A 210 -0.19 -33.18 -10.23
N GLN A 211 -1.27 -32.48 -10.58
CA GLN A 211 -2.55 -33.08 -10.97
C GLN A 211 -2.41 -33.93 -12.24
N LYS A 212 -1.70 -33.42 -13.26
CA LYS A 212 -1.46 -34.15 -14.50
C LYS A 212 -0.64 -35.42 -14.26
N GLU A 213 0.41 -35.34 -13.45
CA GLU A 213 1.25 -36.49 -13.08
C GLU A 213 0.47 -37.51 -12.26
N TYR A 214 -0.33 -37.07 -11.29
CA TYR A 214 -1.23 -37.95 -10.53
C TYR A 214 -2.21 -38.68 -11.44
N LEU A 215 -2.85 -37.97 -12.37
CA LEU A 215 -3.78 -38.55 -13.34
C LEU A 215 -3.09 -39.58 -14.24
N LEU A 216 -1.90 -39.25 -14.77
CA LEU A 216 -1.10 -40.15 -15.61
C LEU A 216 -0.71 -41.42 -14.83
N ARG A 217 -0.32 -41.30 -13.55
CA ARG A 217 0.00 -42.45 -12.70
C ARG A 217 -1.21 -43.35 -12.45
N GLN A 218 -2.38 -42.77 -12.23
CA GLN A 218 -3.63 -43.53 -12.10
C GLN A 218 -4.00 -44.25 -13.40
N GLN A 219 -3.84 -43.59 -14.55
CA GLN A 219 -4.07 -44.20 -15.86
C GLN A 219 -3.11 -45.37 -16.11
N MET A 220 -1.82 -45.20 -15.80
CA MET A 220 -0.84 -46.29 -15.95
C MET A 220 -1.14 -47.48 -15.03
N ARG A 221 -1.59 -47.23 -13.79
CA ARG A 221 -1.99 -48.30 -12.87
C ARG A 221 -3.20 -49.06 -13.41
N ALA A 222 -4.23 -48.35 -13.88
CA ALA A 222 -5.41 -48.98 -14.47
C ALA A 222 -5.06 -49.79 -15.73
N ILE A 223 -4.16 -49.30 -16.58
CA ILE A 223 -3.68 -50.03 -17.76
C ILE A 223 -2.94 -51.32 -17.36
N LYS A 224 -2.06 -51.28 -16.35
CA LYS A 224 -1.36 -52.47 -15.84
C LYS A 224 -2.32 -53.51 -15.27
N GLU A 225 -3.30 -53.08 -14.49
CA GLU A 225 -4.36 -53.95 -13.95
C GLU A 225 -5.19 -54.62 -15.08
N GLU A 226 -5.55 -53.88 -16.13
CA GLU A 226 -6.29 -54.40 -17.29
C GLU A 226 -5.45 -55.32 -18.19
N LEU A 227 -4.14 -55.06 -18.31
CA LEU A 227 -3.21 -55.91 -19.07
C LEU A 227 -2.87 -57.23 -18.35
N GLY A 228 -3.27 -57.39 -17.09
CA GLY A 228 -2.91 -58.55 -16.27
C GLY A 228 -1.43 -58.60 -15.88
N ASP A 229 -0.71 -57.47 -16.05
CA ASP A 229 0.69 -57.28 -15.65
C ASP A 229 0.70 -56.95 -14.15
N ASN A 230 0.23 -57.91 -13.34
CA ASN A 230 0.56 -57.92 -11.92
C ASN A 230 2.07 -58.19 -11.84
N ASP A 231 2.76 -57.58 -10.88
CA ASP A 231 4.19 -57.82 -10.59
C ASP A 231 4.51 -59.30 -10.20
N ASP A 232 3.60 -60.25 -10.47
CA ASP A 232 3.75 -61.70 -10.33
C ASP A 232 4.89 -62.25 -11.22
N ASP A 233 5.24 -61.59 -12.34
CA ASP A 233 6.35 -62.03 -13.21
C ASP A 233 7.72 -61.94 -12.51
N GLU A 234 7.90 -60.98 -11.59
CA GLU A 234 9.16 -60.84 -10.82
C GLU A 234 9.23 -61.88 -9.68
N ASP A 235 8.08 -62.23 -9.09
CA ASP A 235 7.96 -63.26 -8.05
C ASP A 235 8.07 -64.69 -8.65
N ASP A 236 7.59 -64.90 -9.87
CA ASP A 236 7.68 -66.18 -10.58
C ASP A 236 9.11 -66.52 -11.00
N LEU A 237 9.89 -65.53 -11.45
CA LEU A 237 11.31 -65.70 -11.76
C LEU A 237 12.12 -66.05 -10.51
N ALA A 238 11.88 -65.36 -9.39
CA ALA A 238 12.50 -65.67 -8.10
C ALA A 238 12.07 -67.04 -7.56
N SER A 239 10.82 -67.46 -7.80
CA SER A 239 10.34 -68.81 -7.46
C SER A 239 11.05 -69.89 -8.30
N LEU A 240 11.31 -69.62 -9.57
CA LEU A 240 11.95 -70.54 -10.50
C LEU A 240 13.44 -70.70 -10.20
N GLU A 241 14.14 -69.62 -9.84
CA GLU A 241 15.53 -69.67 -9.36
C GLU A 241 15.64 -70.52 -8.08
N ARG A 242 14.74 -70.35 -7.10
CA ARG A 242 14.74 -71.19 -5.89
C ARG A 242 14.50 -72.66 -6.19
N LYS A 243 13.62 -72.99 -7.16
CA LYS A 243 13.36 -74.37 -7.59
C LYS A 243 14.59 -74.98 -8.27
N LEU A 244 15.26 -74.23 -9.15
CA LEU A 244 16.50 -74.66 -9.81
C LEU A 244 17.61 -74.93 -8.79
N GLN A 245 17.80 -74.05 -7.82
CA GLN A 245 18.84 -74.20 -6.80
C GLN A 245 18.58 -75.41 -5.88
N LYS A 246 17.31 -75.70 -5.59
CA LYS A 246 16.91 -76.89 -4.82
C LYS A 246 17.15 -78.18 -5.60
N ILE A 247 16.90 -78.19 -6.92
CA ILE A 247 17.17 -79.35 -7.79
C ILE A 247 18.68 -79.62 -7.89
N ILE A 248 19.49 -78.57 -8.08
CA ILE A 248 20.96 -78.68 -8.13
C ILE A 248 21.53 -79.25 -6.83
N LEU A 249 20.99 -78.84 -5.68
CA LEU A 249 21.42 -79.35 -4.38
C LEU A 249 21.09 -80.84 -4.20
N ILE A 250 19.91 -81.29 -4.64
CA ILE A 250 19.50 -82.70 -4.58
C ILE A 250 20.41 -83.58 -5.45
N VAL A 251 20.72 -83.14 -6.67
CA VAL A 251 21.59 -83.90 -7.58
C VAL A 251 23.02 -84.00 -7.06
N THR A 252 23.54 -82.95 -6.42
CA THR A 252 24.90 -82.94 -5.84
C THR A 252 25.00 -83.80 -4.57
N THR A 253 23.89 -84.10 -3.90
CA THR A 253 23.86 -84.94 -2.68
C THR A 253 23.64 -86.43 -3.00
N MET A 254 23.27 -86.77 -4.25
CA MET A 254 22.98 -88.14 -4.70
C MET A 254 24.08 -88.77 -5.57
N VAL A 255 25.24 -88.12 -5.71
CA VAL A 255 26.46 -88.65 -6.34
C VAL A 255 27.55 -88.77 -5.28
#